data_AF-A0A656HE42-F1
#
_entry.id   AF-A0A656HE42-F1
#
_cell.length_a   1.000
_cell.length_b   1.000
_cell.length_c   1.000
_cell.angle_alpha   90.00
_cell.angle_beta   90.00
_cell.angle_gamma   90.00
#
_symmetry.space_group_name_H-M   'P 1'
#
loop_
_entity.id
_entity.type
_entity.pdbx_description
1 polymer ?
#
loop_
_entity_poly.entity_id
_entity_poly.type
_entity_poly.pdbx_seq_one_letter_code
_entity_poly.pdbx_strand_id
1 'polypeptide(L)'
;MQFSNHQLVLYPAQPDNGLVKERLAACLQALGLLGIALEEGRYATGDAFLSLVCFLGCSPDIELEPQVGKPFCYVQLPQSDAPTTFQLIRKPVVSTASWVVIGNIHEAEAVPDTALFEALEAASGCRWKYAYRR
;
A
#
# COMPACT_ATOMS: atom_id res chain seq x y z
N MET A 1 -12.15 6.08 13.75
CA MET A 1 -10.92 5.45 13.22
C MET A 1 -9.89 6.55 13.04
N GLN A 2 -8.60 6.27 13.24
CA GLN A 2 -7.54 7.25 13.00
C GLN A 2 -6.61 6.69 11.93
N PHE A 3 -6.44 7.42 10.82
CA PHE A 3 -5.46 7.05 9.79
C PHE A 3 -4.12 7.68 10.12
N SER A 4 -3.07 6.85 10.17
CA SER A 4 -1.72 7.32 10.44
C SER A 4 -1.16 8.12 9.26
N ASN A 5 -0.35 9.14 9.56
CA ASN A 5 0.44 9.84 8.55
C ASN A 5 1.63 8.99 8.07
N HIS A 6 2.08 8.04 8.89
CA HIS A 6 3.16 7.12 8.54
C HIS A 6 2.69 6.07 7.55
N GLN A 7 3.31 6.05 6.37
CA GLN A 7 2.82 5.26 5.25
C GLN A 7 3.97 4.66 4.46
N LEU A 8 3.76 3.41 4.04
CA LEU A 8 4.54 2.71 3.04
C LEU A 8 3.82 2.84 1.69
N VAL A 9 4.46 3.53 0.75
CA VAL A 9 3.92 3.80 -0.59
C VAL A 9 4.60 2.86 -1.57
N LEU A 10 3.81 2.05 -2.27
CA LEU A 10 4.23 1.23 -3.40
C LEU A 10 3.82 1.92 -4.70
N TYR A 11 4.72 1.97 -5.66
CA TYR A 11 4.51 2.67 -6.93
C TYR A 11 5.31 2.02 -8.06
N PRO A 12 4.86 2.12 -9.33
CA PRO A 12 5.58 1.54 -10.46
C PRO A 12 6.93 2.25 -10.67
N ALA A 13 7.96 1.48 -11.00
CA ALA A 13 9.33 1.95 -11.22
C ALA A 13 9.49 2.78 -12.48
N GLN A 14 8.58 2.60 -13.43
CA GLN A 14 8.45 3.33 -14.67
C GLN A 14 7.05 3.94 -14.72
N PRO A 15 6.82 5.00 -15.50
CA PRO A 15 5.47 5.52 -15.73
C PRO A 15 4.61 4.38 -16.25
N ASP A 16 3.57 4.05 -15.51
CA ASP A 16 2.61 3.02 -15.90
C ASP A 16 1.75 3.54 -17.08
N ASN A 17 1.45 2.65 -18.03
CA ASN A 17 0.61 2.92 -19.18
C ASN A 17 -0.90 2.82 -18.83
N GLY A 18 -1.26 3.17 -17.60
CA GLY A 18 -2.63 3.12 -17.11
C GLY A 18 -3.09 1.72 -16.74
N LEU A 19 -2.52 1.14 -15.66
CA LEU A 19 -3.19 0.07 -14.95
C LEU A 19 -4.59 0.57 -14.56
N VAL A 20 -5.59 0.02 -15.24
CA VAL A 20 -7.01 0.21 -14.93
C VAL A 20 -7.18 -0.16 -13.46
N LYS A 21 -7.47 0.82 -12.59
CA LYS A 21 -7.60 0.72 -11.12
C LYS A 21 -8.29 -0.57 -10.67
N GLU A 22 -9.29 -1.01 -11.42
CA GLU A 22 -10.05 -2.23 -11.20
C GLU A 22 -9.18 -3.49 -11.24
N ARG A 23 -8.20 -3.56 -12.15
CA ARG A 23 -7.22 -4.66 -12.22
C ARG A 23 -6.29 -4.67 -11.01
N LEU A 24 -5.86 -3.49 -10.55
CA LEU A 24 -5.05 -3.38 -9.33
C LEU A 24 -5.84 -3.88 -8.12
N ALA A 25 -7.06 -3.37 -7.94
CA ALA A 25 -7.93 -3.76 -6.85
C ALA A 25 -8.26 -5.26 -6.89
N ALA A 26 -8.60 -5.80 -8.06
CA ALA A 26 -8.87 -7.22 -8.24
C ALA A 26 -7.65 -8.09 -7.92
N CYS A 27 -6.45 -7.67 -8.35
CA CYS A 27 -5.19 -8.34 -8.01
C CYS A 27 -5.02 -8.37 -6.49
N LEU A 28 -5.02 -7.22 -5.83
CA LEU A 28 -4.78 -7.13 -4.38
C LEU A 28 -5.87 -7.82 -3.54
N GLN A 29 -7.11 -7.85 -4.03
CA GLN A 29 -8.19 -8.63 -3.42
C GLN A 29 -7.92 -10.13 -3.53
N ALA A 30 -7.50 -10.62 -4.70
CA ALA A 30 -7.19 -12.03 -4.93
C ALA A 30 -5.97 -12.50 -4.13
N LEU A 31 -4.99 -11.61 -3.89
CA LEU A 31 -3.88 -11.89 -2.99
C LEU A 31 -4.29 -11.98 -1.51
N GLY A 32 -5.47 -11.47 -1.14
CA GLY A 32 -5.85 -11.33 0.26
C GLY A 32 -5.17 -10.17 0.98
N LEU A 33 -4.65 -9.17 0.25
CA LEU A 33 -4.13 -7.94 0.86
C LEU A 33 -5.27 -6.98 1.26
N LEU A 34 -6.36 -6.95 0.48
CA LEU A 34 -7.53 -6.12 0.75
C LEU A 34 -8.56 -6.88 1.61
N GLY A 35 -8.90 -6.29 2.76
CA GLY A 35 -10.03 -6.69 3.59
C GLY A 35 -11.29 -5.92 3.24
N ILE A 36 -12.14 -5.69 4.24
CA ILE A 36 -13.40 -4.94 4.09
C ILE A 36 -13.14 -3.49 3.65
N ALA A 37 -14.01 -2.95 2.78
CA ALA A 37 -13.98 -1.53 2.46
C ALA A 37 -14.36 -0.70 3.69
N LEU A 38 -13.55 0.30 4.02
CA LEU A 38 -13.76 1.21 5.15
C LEU A 38 -14.35 2.53 4.67
N GLU A 39 -13.72 3.10 3.64
CA GLU A 39 -14.10 4.35 2.99
C GLU A 39 -13.75 4.24 1.50
N GLU A 40 -14.10 5.24 0.70
CA GLU A 40 -13.80 5.21 -0.73
C GLU A 40 -12.30 5.12 -1.00
N GLY A 41 -11.87 4.04 -1.65
CA GLY A 41 -10.46 3.76 -1.92
C GLY A 41 -9.63 3.34 -0.70
N ARG A 42 -10.24 3.10 0.47
CA ARG A 42 -9.57 2.61 1.68
C ARG A 42 -10.19 1.31 2.19
N TYR A 43 -9.33 0.39 2.58
CA TYR A 43 -9.69 -0.96 2.96
C TYR A 43 -8.96 -1.35 4.24
N ALA A 44 -9.60 -2.19 5.06
CA ALA A 44 -8.90 -2.92 6.10
C ALA A 44 -7.82 -3.82 5.47
N THR A 45 -6.86 -4.25 6.27
CA THR A 45 -5.92 -5.29 5.84
C THR A 45 -6.66 -6.62 5.68
N GLY A 46 -6.28 -7.40 4.67
CA GLY A 46 -6.83 -8.74 4.43
C GLY A 46 -6.02 -9.84 5.13
N ASP A 47 -6.53 -11.06 5.07
CA ASP A 47 -5.98 -12.22 5.80
C ASP A 47 -4.52 -12.55 5.45
N ALA A 48 -4.06 -12.19 4.24
CA ALA A 48 -2.69 -12.44 3.80
C ALA A 48 -1.72 -11.27 4.11
N PHE A 49 -2.18 -10.21 4.77
CA PHE A 49 -1.40 -8.99 5.00
C PHE A 49 -0.03 -9.26 5.65
N LEU A 50 -0.01 -10.03 6.75
CA LEU A 50 1.23 -10.36 7.47
C LEU A 50 2.16 -11.30 6.69
N SER A 51 1.68 -11.95 5.62
CA SER A 51 2.51 -12.73 4.71
C SER A 51 3.04 -11.91 3.53
N LEU A 52 2.38 -10.80 3.19
CA LEU A 52 2.72 -9.93 2.07
C LEU A 52 3.54 -8.70 2.49
N VAL A 53 3.63 -8.44 3.79
CA VAL A 53 4.38 -7.33 4.39
C VAL A 53 5.28 -7.89 5.48
N CYS A 54 6.60 -7.80 5.27
CA CYS A 54 7.62 -8.27 6.17
C CYS A 54 7.96 -7.18 7.20
N PHE A 55 7.55 -7.39 8.45
CA PHE A 55 7.89 -6.49 9.56
C PHE A 55 9.30 -6.77 10.10
N LEU A 56 10.08 -5.71 10.20
CA LEU A 56 11.49 -5.72 10.58
C LEU A 56 11.60 -5.30 12.05
N GLY A 57 11.47 -6.26 12.97
CA GLY A 57 11.60 -6.01 14.40
C GLY A 57 10.99 -7.12 15.25
N CYS A 58 11.32 -7.15 16.55
CA CYS A 58 10.88 -8.21 17.46
C CYS A 58 9.50 -7.98 18.08
N SER A 59 8.95 -6.76 18.00
CA SER A 59 7.64 -6.41 18.58
C SER A 59 7.06 -5.11 17.97
N PRO A 60 6.76 -5.08 16.65
CA PRO A 60 6.00 -3.98 16.08
C PRO A 60 4.59 -3.96 16.70
N ASP A 61 4.13 -2.77 17.09
CA ASP A 61 2.77 -2.57 17.62
C ASP A 61 1.79 -2.50 16.45
N ILE A 62 1.46 -3.67 15.90
CA ILE A 62 0.62 -3.81 14.70
C ILE A 62 -0.83 -3.92 15.11
N GLU A 63 -1.57 -2.84 14.95
CA GLU A 63 -3.02 -2.85 15.02
C GLU A 63 -3.59 -3.06 13.61
N LEU A 64 -4.27 -4.18 13.36
CA LEU A 64 -4.89 -4.49 12.06
C LEU A 64 -6.36 -4.10 12.01
N GLU A 65 -7.01 -4.02 13.17
CA GLU A 65 -8.43 -3.75 13.30
C GLU A 65 -8.69 -2.27 13.62
N PRO A 66 -9.71 -1.66 13.00
CA PRO A 66 -10.05 -0.27 13.29
C PRO A 66 -10.62 -0.13 14.71
N GLN A 67 -9.86 0.53 15.60
CA GLN A 67 -10.31 0.90 16.94
C GLN A 67 -10.61 2.40 17.06
N VAL A 68 -11.50 2.75 18.00
CA VAL A 68 -11.82 4.16 18.28
C VAL A 68 -10.60 4.85 18.89
N GLY A 69 -10.11 5.90 18.23
CA GLY A 69 -9.04 6.75 18.75
C GLY A 69 -7.61 6.17 18.66
N LYS A 70 -7.41 5.07 17.92
CA LYS A 70 -6.08 4.51 17.68
C LYS A 70 -5.77 4.40 16.19
N PRO A 71 -4.49 4.59 15.79
CA PRO A 71 -4.04 4.26 14.45
C PRO A 71 -4.03 2.74 14.23
N PHE A 72 -4.25 2.33 12.99
CA PHE A 72 -4.27 0.93 12.57
C PHE A 72 -3.76 0.83 11.13
N CYS A 73 -3.37 -0.37 10.72
CA CYS A 73 -2.93 -0.66 9.36
C CYS A 73 -4.12 -0.71 8.42
N TYR A 74 -3.99 -0.06 7.28
CA TYR A 74 -5.01 -0.03 6.24
C TYR A 74 -4.34 -0.03 4.87
N VAL A 75 -5.09 -0.41 3.84
CA VAL A 75 -4.65 -0.33 2.45
C VAL A 75 -5.44 0.76 1.73
N GLN A 76 -4.78 1.59 0.96
CA GLN A 76 -5.41 2.64 0.16
C GLN A 76 -4.98 2.54 -1.30
N LEU A 77 -5.95 2.71 -2.19
CA LEU A 77 -5.81 2.63 -3.65
C LEU A 77 -6.17 3.98 -4.31
N PRO A 78 -5.78 4.21 -5.58
CA PRO A 78 -6.15 5.40 -6.32
C PRO A 78 -7.67 5.49 -6.47
N GLN A 79 -8.22 6.68 -6.28
CA GLN A 79 -9.66 6.91 -6.45
C GLN A 79 -10.00 7.25 -7.91
N SER A 80 -9.05 7.79 -8.67
CA SER A 80 -9.19 8.18 -10.08
C SER A 80 -7.89 7.88 -10.83
N ASP A 81 -7.94 7.93 -12.17
CA ASP A 81 -6.76 7.77 -13.02
C ASP A 81 -5.87 9.03 -13.06
N ALA A 82 -6.24 10.09 -12.34
CA ALA A 82 -5.40 11.28 -12.22
C ALA A 82 -4.12 10.97 -11.42
N PRO A 83 -2.94 11.39 -11.92
CA PRO A 83 -1.69 11.23 -11.18
C PRO A 83 -1.75 11.88 -9.80
N THR A 84 -1.30 11.14 -8.79
CA THR A 84 -1.12 11.63 -7.42
C THR A 84 0.36 11.89 -7.16
N THR A 85 0.65 13.05 -6.57
CA THR A 85 2.01 13.44 -6.20
C THR A 85 2.33 12.98 -4.78
N PHE A 86 3.44 12.26 -4.62
CA PHE A 86 3.96 11.77 -3.36
C PHE A 86 5.28 12.48 -3.01
N GLN A 87 5.33 13.09 -1.83
CA GLN A 87 6.59 13.47 -1.20
C GLN A 87 7.06 12.31 -0.32
N LEU A 88 8.19 11.72 -0.71
CA LEU A 88 8.73 10.50 -0.12
C LEU A 88 9.96 10.83 0.70
N ILE A 89 10.15 10.14 1.82
CA ILE A 89 11.31 10.31 2.69
C ILE A 89 12.58 9.92 1.93
N ARG A 90 13.54 10.85 1.86
CA ARG A 90 14.87 10.65 1.22
C ARG A 90 14.81 10.20 -0.25
N LYS A 91 13.72 10.52 -0.96
CA LYS A 91 13.53 10.18 -2.37
C LYS A 91 13.02 11.40 -3.14
N PRO A 92 13.23 11.44 -4.47
CA PRO A 92 12.59 12.44 -5.33
C PRO A 92 11.06 12.37 -5.21
N VAL A 93 10.41 13.49 -5.52
CA VAL A 93 8.96 13.54 -5.68
C VAL A 93 8.54 12.56 -6.79
N VAL A 94 7.51 11.77 -6.52
CA VAL A 94 6.94 10.82 -7.48
C VAL A 94 5.54 11.31 -7.85
N SER A 95 5.20 11.29 -9.14
CA SER A 95 3.84 11.51 -9.63
C SER A 95 3.41 10.31 -10.45
N THR A 96 2.35 9.63 -10.03
CA THR A 96 1.87 8.39 -10.65
C THR A 96 0.36 8.24 -10.46
N ALA A 97 -0.34 7.70 -11.46
CA ALA A 97 -1.74 7.34 -11.36
C ALA A 97 -1.94 6.03 -10.57
N SER A 98 -1.00 5.10 -10.72
CA SER A 98 -1.03 3.79 -10.07
C SER A 98 -0.14 3.79 -8.83
N TRP A 99 -0.71 3.42 -7.70
CA TRP A 99 -0.02 3.34 -6.42
C TRP A 99 -0.81 2.50 -5.44
N VAL A 100 -0.15 1.98 -4.41
CA VAL A 100 -0.77 1.35 -3.25
C VAL A 100 -0.16 1.98 -2.01
N VAL A 101 -0.98 2.40 -1.07
CA VAL A 101 -0.52 2.90 0.24
C VAL A 101 -0.89 1.88 1.29
N ILE A 102 0.08 1.54 2.14
CA ILE A 102 -0.13 0.80 3.37
C ILE A 102 0.11 1.77 4.52
N GLY A 103 -0.95 2.06 5.26
CA GLY A 103 -0.92 3.01 6.37
C GLY A 103 -0.45 2.39 7.67
N ASN A 104 -0.05 3.27 8.60
CA ASN A 104 0.50 2.93 9.90
C ASN A 104 1.79 2.10 9.84
N ILE A 105 2.63 2.36 8.83
CA ILE A 105 3.95 1.77 8.68
C ILE A 105 5.00 2.87 8.81
N HIS A 106 5.83 2.79 9.86
CA HIS A 106 6.93 3.72 10.07
C HIS A 106 8.12 3.39 9.16
N GLU A 107 9.02 4.37 9.00
CA GLU A 107 10.20 4.18 8.18
C GLU A 107 11.05 3.02 8.71
N ALA A 108 11.39 2.09 7.82
CA ALA A 108 12.15 0.86 8.10
C ALA A 108 11.46 -0.14 9.05
N GLU A 109 10.19 0.07 9.40
CA GLU A 109 9.43 -0.86 10.24
C GLU A 109 8.97 -2.09 9.45
N ALA A 110 8.56 -1.91 8.19
CA ALA A 110 8.11 -3.00 7.36
C ALA A 110 8.42 -2.77 5.90
N VAL A 111 8.68 -3.85 5.17
CA VAL A 111 8.95 -3.85 3.73
C VAL A 111 7.97 -4.78 3.02
N PRO A 112 7.56 -4.49 1.78
CA PRO A 112 6.74 -5.42 1.01
C PRO A 112 7.50 -6.72 0.76
N ASP A 113 6.81 -7.85 0.87
CA ASP A 113 7.37 -9.14 0.49
C ASP A 113 7.55 -9.27 -1.03
N THR A 114 8.39 -10.20 -1.45
CA THR A 114 8.63 -10.49 -2.87
C THR A 114 7.35 -10.95 -3.57
N ALA A 115 6.51 -11.75 -2.91
CA ALA A 115 5.23 -12.20 -3.48
C ALA A 115 4.29 -11.03 -3.85
N LEU A 116 4.30 -9.96 -3.06
CA LEU A 116 3.52 -8.76 -3.35
C LEU A 116 4.07 -8.03 -4.59
N PHE A 117 5.39 -7.91 -4.72
CA PHE A 117 6.00 -7.30 -5.90
C PHE A 117 5.76 -8.10 -7.18
N GLU A 118 5.92 -9.43 -7.12
CA GLU A 118 5.70 -10.31 -8.27
C GLU A 118 4.27 -10.20 -8.78
N ALA A 119 3.29 -10.14 -7.88
CA ALA A 119 1.90 -10.05 -8.30
C ALA A 119 1.51 -8.66 -8.83
N LEU A 120 2.07 -7.59 -8.26
CA LEU A 120 1.93 -6.23 -8.81
C LEU A 120 2.56 -6.12 -10.21
N GLU A 121 3.75 -6.71 -10.40
CA GLU A 121 4.43 -6.75 -11.69
C GLU A 121 3.65 -7.60 -12.71
N ALA A 122 3.13 -8.76 -12.32
CA ALA A 122 2.28 -9.58 -13.19
C ALA A 122 0.99 -8.85 -13.60
N ALA A 123 0.38 -8.09 -12.69
CA ALA A 123 -0.85 -7.36 -12.97
C ALA A 123 -0.63 -6.12 -13.85
N SER A 124 0.49 -5.43 -13.69
CA SER A 124 0.80 -4.15 -14.36
C SER A 124 1.76 -4.25 -15.53
N GLY A 125 2.49 -5.35 -15.66
CA GLY A 125 3.55 -5.51 -16.66
C GLY A 125 4.79 -4.67 -16.39
N CYS A 126 4.93 -4.07 -15.20
CA CYS A 126 6.10 -3.26 -14.85
C CYS A 126 6.56 -3.54 -13.42
N ARG A 127 7.85 -3.30 -13.15
CA ARG A 127 8.40 -3.45 -11.80
C ARG A 127 7.85 -2.39 -10.86
N TRP A 128 7.68 -2.75 -9.60
CA TRP A 128 7.26 -1.83 -8.54
C TRP A 128 8.42 -1.51 -7.58
N LYS A 129 8.32 -0.36 -6.93
CA LYS A 129 9.22 0.12 -5.89
C LYS A 129 8.39 0.52 -4.68
N TYR A 130 9.07 0.74 -3.56
CA TYR A 130 8.45 1.29 -2.38
C TYR A 130 9.29 2.41 -1.76
N ALA A 131 8.63 3.26 -0.99
CA ALA A 131 9.24 4.26 -0.14
C ALA A 131 8.31 4.64 1.01
N TYR A 132 8.82 5.32 2.01
CA TYR A 132 8.05 5.77 3.17
C TYR A 132 7.66 7.24 3.03
N ARG A 133 6.53 7.65 3.63
CA ARG A 133 6.15 9.06 3.81
C ARG A 133 5.53 9.32 5.18
N ARG A 134 5.45 10.60 5.54
CA ARG A 134 4.80 11.14 6.73
C ARG A 134 4.19 12.51 6.42
#